data_AF-A0AAU3SKT9-F1
#
_entry.id   AF-A0AAU3SKT9-F1
#
_cell.length_a   1.000
_cell.length_b   1.000
_cell.length_c   1.000
_cell.angle_alpha   90.00
_cell.angle_beta   90.00
_cell.angle_gamma   90.00
#
_symmetry.space_group_name_H-M   'P 1'
#
loop_
_entity.id
_entity.type
_entity.pdbx_description
1 polymer ?
#
loop_
_entity_poly.entity_id
_entity_poly.type
_entity_poly.pdbx_seq_one_letter_code
_entity_poly.pdbx_strand_id
1 'polypeptide(L)'
;MTKNASSMRAELGLKEQVGVARAEGVWQAAPGGPTKVAFKKVWSGHEFSDDEVAKLLAGETISFEARPRENKPFPATGALGVGTFKGRKFVGFQLEVPDKPTKWSGRTFTPAEVAVLLAGQALEIDDFVSARTGKTFGCKVTWDAKARKITPDFGSDDEPPRSWCQVTFTDAQRKDLAAGKTIQGTGFVSAKGRTFDARISWKKEGGKKKIVPSFG
;
A
#
# COMPACT_ATOMS: atom_id res chain seq x y z
N MET A 1 4.92 -26.96 46.99
CA MET A 1 5.32 -28.15 46.21
C MET A 1 5.59 -27.73 44.77
N THR A 2 6.72 -27.08 44.53
CA THR A 2 7.02 -26.32 43.28
C THR A 2 8.33 -26.81 42.65
N LYS A 3 8.59 -28.13 42.72
CA LYS A 3 9.83 -28.76 42.25
C LYS A 3 9.64 -29.80 41.15
N ASN A 4 8.41 -30.06 40.69
CA ASN A 4 8.14 -31.15 39.73
C ASN A 4 7.82 -30.70 38.30
N ALA A 5 7.52 -29.42 38.06
CA ALA A 5 7.17 -28.94 36.71
C ALA A 5 8.39 -28.46 35.90
N SER A 6 9.44 -27.96 36.57
CA SER A 6 10.67 -27.47 35.94
C SER A 6 11.58 -28.61 35.48
N SER A 7 11.66 -29.69 36.25
CA SER A 7 12.55 -30.83 35.94
C SER A 7 12.08 -31.65 34.72
N MET A 8 10.76 -31.79 34.48
CA MET A 8 10.26 -32.52 33.29
C MET A 8 10.49 -31.78 31.96
N ARG A 9 10.69 -30.46 32.00
CA ARG A 9 10.86 -29.64 30.78
C ARG A 9 12.29 -29.63 30.26
N ALA A 10 13.28 -29.71 31.15
CA ALA A 10 14.69 -29.80 30.80
C ALA A 10 15.04 -31.15 30.14
N GLU A 11 14.37 -32.23 30.57
CA GLU A 11 14.60 -33.58 30.06
C GLU A 11 14.11 -33.79 28.61
N LEU A 12 13.20 -32.93 28.13
CA LEU A 12 12.59 -33.03 26.78
C LEU A 12 13.17 -32.02 25.76
N GLY A 13 14.24 -31.27 26.07
CA GLY A 13 14.90 -30.37 25.12
C GLY A 13 14.04 -29.22 24.57
N LEU A 14 12.94 -28.88 25.25
CA LEU A 14 12.02 -27.83 24.83
C LEU A 14 12.55 -26.46 25.25
N LYS A 15 12.97 -25.65 24.26
CA LYS A 15 13.36 -24.25 24.47
C LYS A 15 12.25 -23.47 25.19
N GLU A 16 12.66 -22.75 26.22
CA GLU A 16 11.87 -21.81 27.00
C GLU A 16 11.11 -20.83 26.08
N GLN A 17 9.77 -20.88 26.12
CA GLN A 17 8.94 -19.91 25.42
C GLN A 17 8.82 -18.66 26.29
N VAL A 18 9.63 -17.64 26.00
CA VAL A 18 9.43 -16.27 26.51
C VAL A 18 7.97 -15.88 26.21
N GLY A 19 7.21 -15.53 27.24
CA GLY A 19 5.80 -15.19 27.13
C GLY A 19 5.59 -14.04 26.15
N VAL A 20 5.01 -14.33 24.99
CA VAL A 20 4.59 -13.30 24.03
C VAL A 20 3.33 -12.64 24.59
N ALA A 21 3.30 -11.31 24.69
CA ALA A 21 2.12 -10.56 25.14
C ALA A 21 0.88 -10.97 24.32
N ARG A 22 -0.21 -11.31 25.01
CA ARG A 22 -1.47 -11.74 24.40
C ARG A 22 -2.59 -10.78 24.75
N ALA A 23 -3.51 -10.63 23.81
CA ALA A 23 -4.80 -9.99 24.03
C ALA A 23 -5.86 -11.09 24.12
N GLU A 24 -6.83 -10.89 25.02
CA GLU A 24 -7.93 -11.82 25.25
C GLU A 24 -9.26 -11.08 25.20
N GLY A 25 -10.29 -11.74 24.71
CA GLY A 25 -11.64 -11.16 24.67
C GLY A 25 -12.63 -12.02 23.91
N VAL A 26 -13.86 -11.52 23.77
CA VAL A 26 -14.91 -12.17 22.96
C VAL A 26 -14.81 -11.64 21.54
N TRP A 27 -14.44 -12.49 20.60
CA TRP A 27 -14.46 -12.17 19.18
C TRP A 27 -15.89 -12.35 18.65
N GLN A 28 -16.53 -11.24 18.31
CA GLN A 28 -17.94 -11.20 17.91
C GLN A 28 -18.18 -11.84 16.54
N ALA A 29 -17.24 -11.67 15.61
CA ALA A 29 -17.35 -12.14 14.22
C ALA A 29 -16.72 -13.53 13.99
N ALA A 30 -16.60 -14.37 15.03
CA ALA A 30 -15.97 -15.67 14.87
C ALA A 30 -16.79 -16.63 13.97
N PRO A 31 -16.15 -17.55 13.21
CA PRO A 31 -16.84 -18.58 12.44
C PRO A 31 -17.59 -19.53 13.40
N GLY A 32 -18.91 -19.34 13.51
CA GLY A 32 -19.75 -20.06 14.46
C GLY A 32 -20.37 -19.19 15.57
N GLY A 33 -20.15 -17.87 15.53
CA GLY A 33 -20.72 -16.89 16.47
C GLY A 33 -19.73 -16.43 17.54
N PRO A 34 -20.14 -15.48 18.41
CA PRO A 34 -19.25 -14.87 19.39
C PRO A 34 -18.54 -15.89 20.28
N THR A 35 -17.21 -15.83 20.35
CA THR A 35 -16.43 -16.81 21.12
C THR A 35 -15.24 -16.17 21.83
N LYS A 36 -14.85 -16.71 22.99
CA LYS A 36 -13.67 -16.24 23.72
C LYS A 36 -12.40 -16.70 23.01
N VAL A 37 -11.51 -15.76 22.72
CA VAL A 37 -10.25 -16.01 22.02
C VAL A 37 -9.08 -15.35 22.72
N ALA A 38 -7.89 -15.90 22.50
CA ALA A 38 -6.63 -15.32 22.92
C ALA A 38 -5.65 -15.29 21.74
N PHE A 39 -5.18 -14.11 21.35
CA PHE A 39 -4.28 -13.93 20.21
C PHE A 39 -3.04 -13.12 20.61
N LYS A 40 -2.00 -13.13 19.77
CA LYS A 40 -0.79 -12.35 20.04
C LYS A 40 -1.09 -10.86 19.90
N LYS A 41 -0.65 -10.05 20.87
CA LYS A 41 -0.79 -8.58 20.83
C LYS A 41 0.21 -7.93 19.84
N VAL A 42 1.14 -8.70 19.27
CA VAL A 42 2.15 -8.23 18.34
C VAL A 42 2.04 -8.93 16.99
N TRP A 43 2.00 -8.16 15.89
CA TRP A 43 2.03 -8.65 14.51
C TRP A 43 2.99 -7.83 13.65
N SER A 44 3.90 -8.52 12.93
CA SER A 44 4.92 -7.90 12.07
C SER A 44 5.63 -6.68 12.70
N GLY A 45 6.00 -6.76 13.97
CA GLY A 45 6.72 -5.69 14.70
C GLY A 45 5.84 -4.56 15.22
N HIS A 46 4.53 -4.57 14.96
CA HIS A 46 3.55 -3.66 15.56
C HIS A 46 2.90 -4.31 16.79
N GLU A 47 2.79 -3.56 17.89
CA GLU A 47 2.01 -3.95 19.07
C GLU A 47 0.65 -3.25 19.03
N PHE A 48 -0.42 -4.03 19.04
CA PHE A 48 -1.78 -3.50 19.00
C PHE A 48 -2.08 -2.69 20.26
N SER A 49 -2.56 -1.46 20.08
CA SER A 49 -3.18 -0.66 21.13
C SER A 49 -4.49 -1.30 21.62
N ASP A 50 -4.97 -0.88 22.77
CA ASP A 50 -6.22 -1.42 23.33
C ASP A 50 -7.44 -1.09 22.47
N ASP A 51 -7.42 0.04 21.74
CA ASP A 51 -8.45 0.40 20.75
C ASP A 51 -8.42 -0.54 19.53
N GLU A 52 -7.23 -0.84 19.00
CA GLU A 52 -7.08 -1.82 17.91
C GLU A 52 -7.53 -3.22 18.35
N VAL A 53 -7.21 -3.63 19.58
CA VAL A 53 -7.68 -4.91 20.16
C VAL A 53 -9.20 -4.92 20.26
N ALA A 54 -9.83 -3.85 20.74
CA ALA A 54 -11.28 -3.75 20.82
C ALA A 54 -11.95 -3.87 19.44
N LYS A 55 -11.43 -3.16 18.44
CA LYS A 55 -11.89 -3.25 17.04
C LYS A 55 -11.74 -4.65 16.47
N LEU A 56 -10.58 -5.30 16.68
CA LEU A 56 -10.36 -6.67 16.23
C LEU A 56 -11.33 -7.66 16.87
N LEU A 57 -11.61 -7.52 18.17
CA LEU A 57 -12.59 -8.35 18.89
C LEU A 57 -14.03 -8.07 18.44
N ALA A 58 -14.36 -6.83 18.06
CA ALA A 58 -15.64 -6.49 17.45
C ALA A 58 -15.81 -7.08 16.04
N GLY A 59 -14.73 -7.60 15.43
CA GLY A 59 -14.73 -8.11 14.06
C GLY A 59 -14.47 -7.04 13.00
N GLU A 60 -14.01 -5.87 13.42
CA GLU A 60 -13.67 -4.77 12.52
C GLU A 60 -12.29 -4.98 11.89
N THR A 61 -12.08 -4.28 10.77
CA THR A 61 -10.80 -4.21 10.09
C THR A 61 -10.01 -3.02 10.62
N ILE A 62 -8.76 -3.24 11.00
CA ILE A 62 -7.83 -2.19 11.42
C ILE A 62 -6.75 -1.97 10.36
N SER A 63 -6.14 -0.79 10.35
CA SER A 63 -5.01 -0.46 9.47
C SER A 63 -3.91 0.23 10.25
N PHE A 64 -2.68 -0.28 10.14
CA PHE A 64 -1.50 0.24 10.85
C PHE A 64 -0.23 0.07 10.01
N GLU A 65 0.87 0.69 10.44
CA GLU A 65 2.18 0.54 9.80
C GLU A 65 2.90 -0.69 10.36
N ALA A 66 3.02 -1.74 9.55
CA ALA A 66 3.78 -2.93 9.90
C ALA A 66 5.30 -2.68 9.77
N ARG A 67 6.09 -3.20 10.71
CA ARG A 67 7.55 -3.01 10.80
C ARG A 67 8.29 -4.36 10.83
N PRO A 68 8.35 -5.07 9.68
CA PRO A 68 9.08 -6.34 9.60
C PRO A 68 10.58 -6.15 9.83
N ARG A 69 11.26 -7.18 10.34
CA ARG A 69 12.70 -7.12 10.67
C ARG A 69 13.62 -6.91 9.47
N GLU A 70 13.24 -7.45 8.31
CA GLU A 70 14.11 -7.57 7.12
C GLU A 70 13.58 -6.78 5.92
N ASN A 71 12.40 -6.17 6.05
CA ASN A 71 11.73 -5.45 4.95
C ASN A 71 11.39 -4.02 5.35
N LYS A 72 11.13 -3.17 4.35
CA LYS A 72 10.65 -1.81 4.59
C LYS A 72 9.27 -1.84 5.27
N PRO A 73 8.96 -0.88 6.16
CA PRO A 73 7.62 -0.76 6.70
C PRO A 73 6.57 -0.65 5.60
N PHE A 74 5.41 -1.25 5.83
CA PHE A 74 4.30 -1.24 4.88
C PHE A 74 2.96 -1.08 5.61
N PRO A 75 1.97 -0.43 4.99
CA PRO A 75 0.63 -0.37 5.56
C PRO A 75 0.01 -1.77 5.55
N ALA A 76 -0.37 -2.27 6.71
CA ALA A 76 -1.08 -3.51 6.90
C ALA A 76 -2.53 -3.21 7.27
N THR A 77 -3.46 -3.73 6.47
CA THR A 77 -4.90 -3.65 6.73
C THR A 77 -5.42 -5.07 6.89
N GLY A 78 -6.24 -5.34 7.91
CA GLY A 78 -6.75 -6.67 8.16
C GLY A 78 -7.61 -6.78 9.40
N ALA A 79 -8.07 -7.99 9.69
CA ALA A 79 -9.00 -8.27 10.79
C ALA A 79 -8.57 -9.53 11.55
N LEU A 80 -9.27 -9.84 12.64
CA LEU A 80 -9.07 -11.09 13.35
C LEU A 80 -9.59 -12.26 12.51
N GLY A 81 -8.84 -13.36 12.46
CA GLY A 81 -9.24 -14.54 11.70
C GLY A 81 -8.60 -15.82 12.21
N VAL A 82 -9.08 -16.95 11.68
CA VAL A 82 -8.53 -18.28 11.98
C VAL A 82 -7.42 -18.59 11.00
N GLY A 83 -6.18 -18.63 11.48
CA GLY A 83 -5.00 -19.06 10.74
C GLY A 83 -4.64 -20.51 11.04
N THR A 84 -3.79 -21.12 10.20
CA THR A 84 -3.21 -22.45 10.44
C THR A 84 -1.69 -22.35 10.40
N PHE A 85 -1.02 -22.82 11.46
CA PHE A 85 0.44 -22.88 11.53
C PHE A 85 0.88 -24.28 11.95
N LYS A 86 1.70 -24.94 11.12
CA LYS A 86 2.14 -26.33 11.33
C LYS A 86 0.99 -27.28 11.67
N GLY A 87 -0.13 -27.17 10.94
CA GLY A 87 -1.33 -27.99 11.13
C GLY A 87 -2.22 -27.62 12.33
N ARG A 88 -1.83 -26.64 13.15
CA ARG A 88 -2.65 -26.17 14.29
C ARG A 88 -3.38 -24.89 13.94
N LYS A 89 -4.69 -24.87 14.16
CA LYS A 89 -5.51 -23.66 14.03
C LYS A 89 -5.21 -22.69 15.18
N PHE A 90 -5.18 -21.40 14.88
CA PHE A 90 -5.04 -20.34 15.87
C PHE A 90 -5.87 -19.14 15.46
N VAL A 91 -6.26 -18.32 16.44
CA VAL A 91 -6.88 -17.02 16.19
C VAL A 91 -5.81 -15.93 16.24
N GLY A 92 -5.83 -15.03 15.28
CA GLY A 92 -4.96 -13.86 15.26
C GLY A 92 -5.19 -12.98 14.05
N PHE A 93 -4.49 -11.84 14.00
CA PHE A 93 -4.58 -10.90 12.89
C PHE A 93 -4.23 -11.58 11.55
N GLN A 94 -5.15 -11.45 10.60
CA GLN A 94 -4.97 -11.86 9.21
C GLN A 94 -4.91 -10.61 8.35
N LEU A 95 -3.80 -10.46 7.62
CA LEU A 95 -3.64 -9.40 6.64
C LEU A 95 -4.68 -9.60 5.53
N GLU A 96 -5.50 -8.58 5.28
CA GLU A 96 -6.39 -8.55 4.13
C GLU A 96 -5.55 -8.25 2.89
N VAL A 97 -5.34 -9.28 2.09
CA VAL A 97 -4.72 -9.15 0.78
C VAL A 97 -5.87 -9.10 -0.23
N PRO A 98 -6.10 -7.96 -0.90
CA PRO A 98 -7.24 -7.83 -1.79
C PRO A 98 -7.18 -8.89 -2.90
N ASP A 99 -8.27 -9.62 -3.09
CA ASP A 99 -8.42 -10.59 -4.21
C ASP A 99 -8.42 -9.92 -5.57
N LYS A 100 -8.81 -8.64 -5.61
CA LYS A 100 -8.99 -7.86 -6.83
C LYS A 100 -8.56 -6.41 -6.61
N PRO A 101 -8.07 -5.73 -7.64
CA PRO A 101 -7.69 -4.32 -7.54
C PRO A 101 -8.93 -3.42 -7.47
N THR A 102 -9.46 -3.17 -6.27
CA THR A 102 -10.62 -2.27 -6.11
C THR A 102 -10.24 -0.82 -5.89
N LYS A 103 -9.10 -0.56 -5.26
CA LYS A 103 -8.63 0.78 -4.92
C LYS A 103 -7.11 0.87 -4.96
N TRP A 104 -6.59 2.01 -5.39
CA TRP A 104 -5.17 2.32 -5.28
C TRP A 104 -4.92 3.83 -5.28
N SER A 105 -3.98 4.27 -4.44
CA SER A 105 -3.56 5.67 -4.30
C SER A 105 -4.73 6.68 -4.31
N GLY A 106 -5.69 6.50 -3.41
CA GLY A 106 -6.84 7.41 -3.26
C GLY A 106 -7.93 7.32 -4.33
N ARG A 107 -7.76 6.50 -5.37
CA ARG A 107 -8.77 6.22 -6.40
C ARG A 107 -9.42 4.85 -6.19
N THR A 108 -10.72 4.77 -6.51
CA THR A 108 -11.48 3.51 -6.62
C THR A 108 -11.65 3.15 -8.09
N PHE A 109 -11.36 1.91 -8.45
CA PHE A 109 -11.52 1.41 -9.82
C PHE A 109 -12.98 1.00 -10.09
N THR A 110 -13.45 1.31 -11.30
CA THR A 110 -14.73 0.85 -11.83
C THR A 110 -14.68 -0.64 -12.16
N PRO A 111 -15.82 -1.36 -12.21
CA PRO A 111 -15.84 -2.79 -12.55
C PRO A 111 -15.16 -3.13 -13.88
N ALA A 112 -15.26 -2.24 -14.87
CA ALA A 112 -14.60 -2.39 -16.16
C ALA A 112 -13.07 -2.30 -16.03
N GLU A 113 -12.56 -1.31 -15.30
CA GLU A 113 -11.12 -1.18 -15.02
C GLU A 113 -10.58 -2.39 -14.24
N VAL A 114 -11.34 -2.87 -13.24
CA VAL A 114 -10.97 -4.09 -12.51
C VAL A 114 -10.85 -5.28 -13.46
N ALA A 115 -11.78 -5.45 -14.42
CA ALA A 115 -11.71 -6.53 -15.39
C ALA A 115 -10.47 -6.45 -16.29
N VAL A 116 -10.11 -5.25 -16.76
CA VAL A 116 -8.90 -5.02 -17.57
C VAL A 116 -7.63 -5.37 -16.78
N LEU A 117 -7.54 -4.93 -15.52
CA LEU A 117 -6.41 -5.25 -14.66
C LEU A 117 -6.31 -6.74 -14.35
N LEU A 118 -7.43 -7.40 -14.06
CA LEU A 118 -7.48 -8.84 -13.82
C LEU A 118 -7.12 -9.67 -15.06
N ALA A 119 -7.38 -9.14 -16.26
CA ALA A 119 -6.93 -9.73 -17.53
C ALA A 119 -5.41 -9.55 -17.76
N GLY A 120 -4.68 -8.91 -16.84
CA GLY A 120 -3.25 -8.64 -16.96
C GLY A 120 -2.93 -7.46 -17.87
N GLN A 121 -3.92 -6.70 -18.30
CA GLN A 121 -3.71 -5.50 -19.10
C GLN A 121 -3.36 -4.31 -18.19
N ALA A 122 -2.65 -3.35 -18.77
CA ALA A 122 -2.30 -2.11 -18.09
C ALA A 122 -3.40 -1.06 -18.29
N LEU A 123 -3.68 -0.29 -17.24
CA LEU A 123 -4.53 0.90 -17.32
C LEU A 123 -3.69 2.15 -17.15
N GLU A 124 -4.03 3.17 -17.92
CA GLU A 124 -3.43 4.49 -17.82
C GLU A 124 -4.43 5.44 -17.22
N ILE A 125 -4.08 6.00 -16.06
CA ILE A 125 -5.00 6.78 -15.22
C ILE A 125 -4.23 8.00 -14.68
N ASP A 126 -4.88 9.15 -14.73
CA ASP A 126 -4.24 10.47 -14.54
C ASP A 126 -4.58 11.18 -13.22
N ASP A 127 -5.48 10.61 -12.43
CA ASP A 127 -6.07 11.25 -11.26
C ASP A 127 -5.85 10.46 -9.95
N PHE A 128 -4.75 9.72 -9.86
CA PHE A 128 -4.32 9.13 -8.60
C PHE A 128 -3.94 10.21 -7.60
N VAL A 129 -4.26 10.03 -6.32
CA VAL A 129 -4.00 10.99 -5.25
C VAL A 129 -2.86 10.50 -4.37
N SER A 130 -1.80 11.31 -4.24
CA SER A 130 -0.66 11.00 -3.38
C SER A 130 -1.04 11.12 -1.91
N ALA A 131 -0.95 10.02 -1.14
CA ALA A 131 -1.18 10.06 0.30
C ALA A 131 -0.20 10.99 1.05
N ARG A 132 0.98 11.26 0.47
CA ARG A 132 2.00 12.14 1.08
C ARG A 132 1.71 13.62 0.85
N THR A 133 1.25 13.98 -0.34
CA THR A 133 1.15 15.39 -0.76
C THR A 133 -0.26 15.87 -1.00
N GLY A 134 -1.24 14.96 -1.05
CA GLY A 134 -2.62 15.24 -1.45
C GLY A 134 -2.79 15.62 -2.93
N LYS A 135 -1.71 15.65 -3.71
CA LYS A 135 -1.74 16.08 -5.12
C LYS A 135 -2.07 14.92 -6.05
N THR A 136 -2.72 15.24 -7.17
CA THR A 136 -3.00 14.28 -8.23
C THR A 136 -1.76 13.99 -9.07
N PHE A 137 -1.67 12.77 -9.60
CA PHE A 137 -0.64 12.33 -10.51
C PHE A 137 -1.16 11.23 -11.43
N GLY A 138 -0.55 11.11 -12.61
CA GLY A 138 -0.85 10.06 -13.57
C GLY A 138 0.26 9.03 -13.69
N CYS A 139 -0.12 7.76 -13.85
CA CYS A 139 0.80 6.68 -14.17
C CYS A 139 0.07 5.51 -14.84
N LYS A 140 0.85 4.58 -15.40
CA LYS A 140 0.32 3.30 -15.87
C LYS A 140 0.31 2.33 -14.69
N VAL A 141 -0.77 1.57 -14.52
CA VAL A 141 -0.91 0.58 -13.45
C VAL A 141 -1.22 -0.80 -14.02
N THR A 142 -0.67 -1.83 -13.39
CA THR A 142 -0.92 -3.24 -13.71
C THR A 142 -1.27 -4.00 -12.43
N TRP A 143 -1.98 -5.13 -12.55
CA TRP A 143 -2.22 -6.02 -11.43
C TRP A 143 -1.22 -7.18 -11.44
N ASP A 144 -0.45 -7.30 -10.36
CA ASP A 144 0.36 -8.49 -10.11
C ASP A 144 -0.51 -9.53 -9.39
N ALA A 145 -1.01 -10.52 -10.14
CA ALA A 145 -1.88 -11.56 -9.58
C ALA A 145 -1.17 -12.45 -8.54
N LYS A 146 0.16 -12.59 -8.62
CA LYS A 146 0.94 -13.39 -7.67
C LYS A 146 1.15 -12.64 -6.36
N ALA A 147 1.49 -11.36 -6.45
CA ALA A 147 1.66 -10.49 -5.29
C ALA A 147 0.34 -9.86 -4.80
N ARG A 148 -0.77 -10.06 -5.53
CA ARG A 148 -2.11 -9.52 -5.27
C ARG A 148 -2.08 -8.03 -4.95
N LYS A 149 -1.39 -7.27 -5.79
CA LYS A 149 -1.20 -5.81 -5.63
C LYS A 149 -1.17 -5.09 -6.97
N ILE A 150 -1.47 -3.79 -6.94
CA ILE A 150 -1.23 -2.88 -8.05
C ILE A 150 0.25 -2.54 -8.12
N THR A 151 0.83 -2.67 -9.32
CA THR A 151 2.19 -2.26 -9.64
C THR A 151 2.13 -1.03 -10.56
N PRO A 152 2.56 0.15 -10.07
CA PRO A 152 2.65 1.34 -10.88
C PRO A 152 3.91 1.35 -11.74
N ASP A 153 3.79 1.92 -12.94
CA ASP A 153 4.85 2.20 -13.90
C ASP A 153 4.76 3.68 -14.28
N PHE A 154 5.81 4.44 -13.92
CA PHE A 154 5.92 5.88 -14.16
C PHE A 154 6.66 6.20 -15.47
N GLY A 155 7.01 5.19 -16.27
CA GLY A 155 7.84 5.34 -17.45
C GLY A 155 9.33 5.41 -17.11
N SER A 156 10.15 5.72 -18.12
CA SER A 156 11.60 5.88 -18.00
C SER A 156 11.99 7.34 -17.74
N ASP A 157 13.11 7.56 -17.04
CA ASP A 157 13.73 8.89 -16.86
C ASP A 157 14.07 9.58 -18.20
N ASP A 158 14.11 8.83 -19.30
CA ASP A 158 14.34 9.35 -20.65
C ASP A 158 13.11 9.93 -21.34
N GLU A 159 11.91 9.59 -20.86
CA GLU A 159 10.63 10.03 -21.41
C GLU A 159 10.06 11.21 -20.61
N PRO A 160 9.34 12.14 -21.28
CA PRO A 160 8.63 13.19 -20.58
C PRO A 160 7.63 12.58 -19.58
N PRO A 161 7.61 13.10 -18.33
CA PRO A 161 6.67 12.63 -17.32
C PRO A 161 5.23 12.89 -17.75
N ARG A 162 4.27 12.14 -17.20
CA ARG A 162 2.84 12.35 -17.49
C ARG A 162 2.26 13.63 -16.91
N SER A 163 2.84 14.15 -15.85
CA SER A 163 2.36 15.38 -15.21
C SER A 163 3.50 16.24 -14.73
N TRP A 164 3.33 17.56 -14.81
CA TRP A 164 4.26 18.53 -14.25
C TRP A 164 3.51 19.74 -13.72
N CYS A 165 3.90 20.22 -12.54
CA CYS A 165 3.24 21.35 -11.88
C CYS A 165 1.70 21.22 -11.81
N GLN A 166 1.19 20.05 -11.42
CA GLN A 166 -0.24 19.72 -11.30
C GLN A 166 -1.04 19.76 -12.61
N VAL A 167 -0.36 19.82 -13.77
CA VAL A 167 -0.98 19.67 -15.08
C VAL A 167 -0.59 18.30 -15.64
N THR A 168 -1.58 17.51 -16.02
CA THR A 168 -1.38 16.23 -16.72
C THR A 168 -1.31 16.48 -18.23
N PHE A 169 -0.30 15.90 -18.88
CA PHE A 169 -0.09 15.97 -20.31
C PHE A 169 -0.81 14.83 -21.02
N THR A 170 -1.41 15.15 -22.17
CA THR A 170 -1.93 14.13 -23.08
C THR A 170 -0.79 13.33 -23.72
N ASP A 171 -1.09 12.15 -24.25
CA ASP A 171 -0.07 11.34 -24.95
C ASP A 171 0.50 12.07 -26.18
N ALA A 172 -0.30 12.89 -26.86
CA ALA A 172 0.17 13.74 -27.94
C ALA A 172 1.18 14.78 -27.44
N GLN A 173 0.87 15.47 -26.33
CA GLN A 173 1.78 16.44 -25.70
C GLN A 173 3.08 15.77 -25.24
N ARG A 174 3.01 14.57 -24.65
CA ARG A 174 4.19 13.80 -24.26
C ARG A 174 5.02 13.38 -25.48
N LYS A 175 4.38 12.93 -26.56
CA LYS A 175 5.06 12.57 -27.80
C LYS A 175 5.76 13.77 -28.43
N ASP A 176 5.11 14.93 -28.44
CA ASP A 176 5.70 16.18 -28.93
C ASP A 176 6.87 16.63 -28.07
N LEU A 177 6.74 16.56 -26.74
CA LEU A 177 7.85 16.81 -25.81
C LEU A 177 9.00 15.83 -26.03
N ALA A 178 8.73 14.53 -26.19
CA ALA A 178 9.74 13.50 -26.43
C ALA A 178 10.49 13.72 -27.76
N ALA A 179 9.80 14.27 -28.77
CA ALA A 179 10.39 14.70 -30.04
C ALA A 179 11.18 16.02 -29.95
N GLY A 180 11.28 16.62 -28.76
CA GLY A 180 12.00 17.87 -28.53
C GLY A 180 11.22 19.13 -28.91
N LYS A 181 9.91 19.03 -29.17
CA LYS A 181 9.06 20.19 -29.44
C LYS A 181 8.76 20.94 -28.15
N THR A 182 8.48 22.23 -28.31
CA THR A 182 7.99 23.09 -27.23
C THR A 182 6.47 23.13 -27.28
N ILE A 183 5.80 22.82 -26.17
CA ILE A 183 4.34 22.92 -26.06
C ILE A 183 3.97 24.06 -25.12
N GLN A 184 2.85 24.74 -25.40
CA GLN A 184 2.29 25.74 -24.49
C GLN A 184 1.37 25.03 -23.50
N GLY A 185 1.62 25.21 -22.21
CA GLY A 185 0.74 24.72 -21.15
C GLY A 185 0.20 25.87 -20.32
N THR A 186 -1.02 25.68 -19.81
CA THR A 186 -1.74 26.65 -19.02
C THR A 186 -2.11 26.08 -17.66
N GLY A 187 -2.18 26.92 -16.63
CA GLY A 187 -2.65 26.50 -15.31
C GLY A 187 -1.64 25.69 -14.49
N PHE A 188 -0.34 25.80 -14.79
CA PHE A 188 0.69 25.18 -13.96
C PHE A 188 0.69 25.78 -12.57
N VAL A 189 0.73 24.95 -11.52
CA VAL A 189 0.71 25.40 -10.13
C VAL A 189 2.12 25.42 -9.55
N SER A 190 2.58 26.61 -9.16
CA SER A 190 3.88 26.81 -8.49
C SER A 190 3.89 26.22 -7.08
N ALA A 191 5.08 26.07 -6.49
CA ALA A 191 5.21 25.63 -5.09
C ALA A 191 4.46 26.53 -4.10
N LYS A 192 4.22 27.80 -4.44
CA LYS A 192 3.45 28.77 -3.64
C LYS A 192 1.94 28.75 -3.95
N GLY A 193 1.45 27.79 -4.72
CA GLY A 193 0.03 27.63 -5.06
C GLY A 193 -0.49 28.58 -6.13
N ARG A 194 0.35 29.47 -6.69
CA ARG A 194 -0.06 30.36 -7.80
C ARG A 194 -0.03 29.62 -9.13
N THR A 195 -1.07 29.82 -9.93
CA THR A 195 -1.13 29.36 -11.33
C THR A 195 -0.27 30.23 -12.24
N PHE A 196 0.31 29.63 -13.26
CA PHE A 196 1.07 30.31 -14.30
C PHE A 196 0.98 29.54 -15.62
N ASP A 197 1.17 30.26 -16.71
CA ASP A 197 1.26 29.68 -18.04
C ASP A 197 2.71 29.73 -18.51
N ALA A 198 3.14 28.69 -19.21
CA ALA A 198 4.51 28.59 -19.69
C ALA A 198 4.60 27.77 -20.96
N ARG A 199 5.59 28.07 -21.79
CA ARG A 199 6.03 27.16 -22.85
C ARG A 199 7.02 26.18 -22.25
N ILE A 200 6.80 24.88 -22.41
CA ILE A 200 7.64 23.84 -21.82
C ILE A 200 8.31 23.00 -22.90
N SER A 201 9.54 22.58 -22.65
CA SER A 201 10.31 21.72 -23.53
C SER A 201 11.02 20.63 -22.74
N TRP A 202 11.20 19.44 -23.33
CA TRP A 202 11.94 18.34 -22.72
C TRP A 202 13.40 18.37 -23.19
N LYS A 203 14.32 18.68 -22.29
CA LYS A 203 15.74 18.88 -22.63
C LYS A 203 16.67 18.22 -21.62
N LYS A 204 17.87 17.83 -22.07
CA LYS A 204 18.95 17.33 -21.21
C LYS A 204 19.73 18.51 -20.65
N GLU A 205 19.71 18.68 -19.33
CA GLU A 205 20.44 19.74 -18.63
C GLU A 205 21.12 19.14 -17.40
N GLY A 206 22.43 19.36 -17.24
CA GLY A 206 23.19 18.77 -16.12
C GLY A 206 23.23 17.24 -16.11
N GLY A 207 23.13 16.60 -17.29
CA GLY A 207 23.23 15.14 -17.45
C GLY A 207 21.91 14.38 -17.33
N LYS A 208 20.80 15.03 -16.93
CA LYS A 208 19.45 14.43 -16.85
C LYS A 208 18.46 15.15 -17.75
N LYS A 209 17.51 14.43 -18.34
CA LYS A 209 16.41 15.05 -19.06
C LYS A 209 15.39 15.61 -18.06
N LYS A 210 14.90 16.82 -18.31
CA LYS A 210 13.91 17.49 -17.47
C LYS A 210 13.03 18.42 -18.30
N ILE A 211 11.87 18.77 -17.74
CA ILE A 211 11.02 19.82 -18.31
C ILE A 211 11.65 21.17 -18.00
N VAL A 212 11.90 21.94 -19.06
CA VAL A 212 12.43 23.31 -18.98
C VAL A 212 11.30 24.27 -19.39
N PRO A 213 10.73 25.03 -18.44
CA PRO A 213 9.77 26.09 -18.74
C PRO A 213 10.48 27.32 -19.30
N SER A 214 9.82 28.01 -20.21
CA SER A 214 10.18 29.30 -20.78
C SER A 214 8.99 30.23 -20.62
N PHE A 215 9.26 31.38 -20.00
CA PHE A 215 8.32 32.48 -19.81
C PHE A 215 8.67 33.53 -20.85
N GLY A 216 7.69 33.92 -21.65
CA GLY A 216 7.82 34.96 -22.68
C GLY A 216 6.66 35.92 -22.62
#